data_AF-A0A963APG0-F1
#
_entry.id   AF-A0A963APG0-F1
#
_cell.length_a   1.000
_cell.length_b   1.000
_cell.length_c   1.000
_cell.angle_alpha   90.00
_cell.angle_beta   90.00
_cell.angle_gamma   90.00
#
_symmetry.space_group_name_H-M   'P 1'
#
loop_
_entity.id
_entity.type
_entity.pdbx_description
1 polymer ?
#
loop_
_entity_poly.entity_id
_entity_poly.type
_entity_poly.pdbx_seq_one_letter_code
_entity_poly.pdbx_strand_id
1 'polypeptide(L)'
;MVGIDAESREAAIAKAGEMFDQGDIWQDSADVPLLYDDFEEQGDAGVPLEFTVEDEVCGDWPEPDASVKAIRRRDAAFQAVRLLIEAYRRGEARGGSVDWEDLDRAYQAALQASGASPETGRPEPRPRCSRLAVVMEGGIVQAVIADQLEAAPAVAVIDYDIEGQAPEDLCDITQSDGSRSKAYVVEPWIEPARIDLDEVFRPIDA
;
A
#
# COMPACT_ATOMS: atom_id res chain seq x y z
N MET A 1 12.15 5.90 -4.58
CA MET A 1 13.27 6.58 -3.89
C MET A 1 13.72 5.74 -2.72
N VAL A 2 15.04 5.65 -2.50
CA VAL A 2 15.66 4.87 -1.43
C VAL A 2 16.70 5.73 -0.70
N GLY A 3 16.86 5.53 0.61
CA GLY A 3 17.94 6.14 1.39
C GLY A 3 19.22 5.33 1.24
N ILE A 4 20.32 5.98 0.87
CA ILE A 4 21.64 5.34 0.74
C ILE A 4 22.64 6.10 1.58
N ASP A 5 23.13 5.48 2.65
CA ASP A 5 24.25 6.03 3.42
C ASP A 5 25.57 5.79 2.65
N ALA A 6 26.29 6.88 2.38
CA ALA A 6 27.55 6.91 1.64
C ALA A 6 28.37 8.19 1.91
N GLU A 7 29.69 8.11 1.71
CA GLU A 7 30.62 9.22 1.95
C GLU A 7 30.62 10.29 0.84
N SER A 8 30.04 10.00 -0.32
CA SER A 8 29.90 10.93 -1.44
C SER A 8 28.71 10.57 -2.36
N ARG A 9 28.31 11.51 -3.22
CA ARG A 9 27.26 11.28 -4.23
C ARG A 9 27.61 10.13 -5.17
N GLU A 10 28.84 10.09 -5.65
CA GLU A 10 29.32 9.05 -6.57
C GLU A 10 29.31 7.68 -5.89
N ALA A 11 29.67 7.61 -4.61
CA ALA A 11 29.61 6.39 -3.83
C ALA A 11 28.15 5.94 -3.60
N ALA A 12 27.22 6.87 -3.36
CA ALA A 12 25.80 6.56 -3.22
C ALA A 12 25.21 5.98 -4.52
N ILE A 13 25.51 6.62 -5.67
CA ILE A 13 25.05 6.19 -6.99
C ILE A 13 25.61 4.79 -7.32
N ALA A 14 26.90 4.55 -7.09
CA ALA A 14 27.52 3.26 -7.34
C ALA A 14 26.88 2.15 -6.47
N LYS A 15 26.64 2.44 -5.18
CA LYS A 15 26.00 1.50 -4.24
C LYS A 15 24.55 1.21 -4.63
N ALA A 16 23.78 2.21 -5.05
CA ALA A 16 22.43 2.02 -5.58
C ALA A 16 22.43 1.14 -6.83
N GLY A 17 23.34 1.40 -7.79
CA GLY A 17 23.48 0.58 -9.00
C GLY A 17 23.79 -0.88 -8.69
N GLU A 18 24.72 -1.14 -7.77
CA GLU A 18 25.04 -2.51 -7.34
C GLU A 18 23.83 -3.22 -6.71
N MET A 19 23.10 -2.54 -5.82
CA MET A 19 21.91 -3.09 -5.19
C MET A 19 20.77 -3.33 -6.19
N PHE A 20 20.66 -2.50 -7.22
CA PHE A 20 19.70 -2.70 -8.30
C PHE A 20 20.04 -3.95 -9.11
N ASP A 21 21.30 -4.13 -9.50
CA ASP A 21 21.77 -5.31 -10.24
C ASP A 21 21.57 -6.60 -9.44
N GLN A 22 21.66 -6.52 -8.11
CA GLN A 22 21.40 -7.64 -7.19
C GLN A 22 19.90 -7.88 -6.92
N GLY A 23 19.04 -6.91 -7.24
CA GLY A 23 17.61 -6.96 -6.96
C GLY A 23 17.24 -6.61 -5.51
N ASP A 24 18.17 -6.03 -4.76
CA ASP A 24 18.04 -5.75 -3.33
C ASP A 24 17.65 -4.29 -3.04
N ILE A 25 17.76 -3.38 -4.01
CA ILE A 25 17.52 -1.94 -3.79
C ILE A 25 16.12 -1.61 -3.28
N TRP A 26 15.12 -2.44 -3.61
CA TRP A 26 13.73 -2.26 -3.19
C TRP A 26 13.40 -2.96 -1.86
N GLN A 27 14.38 -3.61 -1.22
CA GLN A 27 14.20 -4.23 0.08
C GLN A 27 14.29 -3.14 1.16
N ASP A 28 13.12 -2.77 1.70
CA ASP A 28 13.03 -1.83 2.80
C ASP A 28 13.78 -2.38 4.03
N SER A 29 14.96 -1.82 4.29
CA SER A 29 15.86 -2.25 5.35
C SER A 29 16.30 -1.06 6.21
N ALA A 30 16.86 -1.34 7.39
CA ALA A 30 17.35 -0.28 8.26
C ALA A 30 18.54 0.49 7.63
N ASP A 31 19.38 -0.21 6.89
CA ASP A 31 20.59 0.37 6.26
C ASP A 31 20.27 1.04 4.91
N VAL A 32 19.21 0.58 4.24
CA VAL A 32 18.71 1.10 2.97
C VAL A 32 17.18 1.22 3.08
N PRO A 33 16.68 2.29 3.71
CA PRO A 33 15.25 2.45 3.87
C PRO A 33 14.61 2.81 2.54
N LEU A 34 13.50 2.16 2.24
CA LEU A 34 12.63 2.57 1.15
C LEU A 34 11.94 3.88 1.56
N LEU A 35 11.96 4.89 0.70
CA LEU A 35 11.38 6.21 0.99
C LEU A 35 10.19 6.52 0.10
N TYR A 36 10.15 5.97 -1.10
CA TYR A 36 9.04 6.08 -2.05
C TYR A 36 9.01 4.84 -2.94
N ASP A 37 7.86 4.19 -3.05
CA ASP A 37 7.68 2.99 -3.87
C ASP A 37 6.45 3.14 -4.76
N ASP A 38 6.52 4.10 -5.67
CA ASP A 38 5.60 4.17 -6.79
C ASP A 38 6.38 4.23 -8.09
N PHE A 39 5.95 3.43 -9.05
CA PHE A 39 6.56 3.35 -10.36
C PHE A 39 5.83 4.30 -11.31
N GLU A 40 6.50 5.37 -11.73
CA GLU A 40 6.02 6.24 -12.80
C GLU A 40 6.65 5.82 -14.13
N GLU A 41 5.87 5.23 -15.03
CA GLU A 41 6.33 4.91 -16.38
C GLU A 41 6.40 6.21 -17.22
N GLN A 42 7.59 6.79 -17.36
CA GLN A 42 7.80 8.01 -18.11
C GLN A 42 8.07 7.75 -19.60
N GLY A 43 7.30 6.87 -20.25
CA GLY A 43 7.32 6.70 -21.71
C GLY A 43 8.71 6.48 -22.34
N ASP A 44 9.68 6.03 -21.56
CA ASP A 44 11.11 5.94 -21.84
C ASP A 44 11.56 4.49 -22.02
N ALA A 45 10.61 3.63 -22.41
CA ALA A 45 10.85 2.22 -22.69
C ALA A 45 12.08 2.03 -23.60
N GLY A 46 13.12 1.39 -23.04
CA GLY A 46 14.39 1.12 -23.72
C GLY A 46 15.56 2.03 -23.33
N VAL A 47 15.36 3.02 -22.45
CA VAL A 47 16.45 3.78 -21.83
C VAL A 47 16.97 3.03 -20.60
N PRO A 48 18.30 2.84 -20.45
CA PRO A 48 18.87 2.28 -19.23
C PRO A 48 18.52 3.13 -18.01
N LEU A 49 18.15 2.47 -16.91
CA LEU A 49 17.92 3.14 -15.63
C LEU A 49 19.22 3.79 -15.14
N GLU A 50 19.19 5.09 -14.85
CA GLU A 50 20.31 5.83 -14.26
C GLU A 50 19.91 6.35 -12.88
N PHE A 51 20.79 6.15 -11.89
CA PHE A 51 20.56 6.64 -10.53
C PHE A 51 21.14 8.05 -10.34
N THR A 52 20.33 8.95 -9.80
CA THR A 52 20.69 10.32 -9.41
C THR A 52 20.51 10.52 -7.90
N VAL A 53 21.27 11.45 -7.33
CA VAL A 53 21.05 11.89 -5.95
C VAL A 53 20.07 13.05 -5.97
N GLU A 54 18.85 12.80 -5.50
CA GLU A 54 17.78 13.81 -5.42
C GLU A 54 17.97 14.78 -4.24
N ASP A 55 18.44 14.27 -3.09
CA ASP A 55 18.67 15.10 -1.90
C ASP A 55 19.78 14.52 -1.01
N GLU A 56 20.37 15.37 -0.16
CA GLU A 56 21.37 15.01 0.85
C GLU A 56 20.88 15.43 2.24
N VAL A 57 20.73 14.46 3.12
CA VAL A 57 20.29 14.68 4.51
C VAL A 57 21.43 14.43 5.49
N CYS A 58 21.48 15.22 6.57
CA CYS A 58 22.40 15.00 7.68
C CYS A 58 21.59 14.61 8.91
N GLY A 59 21.72 13.35 9.36
CA GLY A 59 20.98 12.80 10.49
C GLY A 59 19.96 11.76 10.06
N ASP A 60 18.73 11.89 10.56
CA ASP A 60 17.66 10.93 10.28
C ASP A 60 17.15 11.05 8.83
N TRP A 61 16.72 9.92 8.27
CA TRP A 61 16.07 9.87 6.97
C TRP A 61 14.74 10.65 6.98
N PRO A 62 14.34 11.24 5.85
CA PRO A 62 13.04 11.90 5.75
C PRO A 62 11.91 10.90 6.03
N GLU A 63 10.76 11.44 6.40
CA GLU A 63 9.61 10.60 6.67
C GLU A 63 9.23 9.80 5.40
N PRO A 64 9.05 8.47 5.50
CA PRO A 64 8.69 7.67 4.34
C PRO A 64 7.34 8.10 3.76
N ASP A 65 7.23 7.97 2.44
CA ASP A 65 6.00 8.24 1.72
C ASP A 65 4.86 7.30 2.15
N ALA A 66 3.63 7.70 1.83
CA ALA A 66 2.44 6.91 2.10
C ALA A 66 2.48 5.52 1.44
N SER A 67 3.08 5.40 0.24
CA SER A 67 3.35 4.12 -0.45
C SER A 67 4.15 3.15 0.43
N VAL A 68 5.28 3.61 0.97
CA VAL A 68 6.15 2.81 1.85
C VAL A 68 5.46 2.49 3.17
N LYS A 69 4.75 3.46 3.77
CA LYS A 69 3.97 3.24 4.99
C LYS A 69 2.91 2.14 4.79
N ALA A 70 2.27 2.09 3.62
CA ALA A 70 1.31 1.04 3.28
C ALA A 70 1.98 -0.34 3.15
N ILE A 71 3.15 -0.41 2.50
CA ILE A 71 3.94 -1.65 2.39
C ILE A 71 4.35 -2.16 3.78
N ARG A 72 4.90 -1.28 4.63
CA ARG A 72 5.28 -1.63 6.01
C ARG A 72 4.11 -2.16 6.82
N ARG A 73 2.92 -1.53 6.70
CA ARG A 73 1.70 -2.01 7.39
C ARG A 73 1.28 -3.39 6.89
N ARG A 74 1.31 -3.61 5.57
CA ARG A 74 0.99 -4.90 4.95
C ARG A 74 1.94 -5.99 5.43
N ASP A 75 3.24 -5.71 5.44
CA ASP A 75 4.25 -6.67 5.88
C ASP A 75 4.13 -6.98 7.37
N ALA A 76 3.85 -5.97 8.20
CA ALA A 76 3.54 -6.16 9.61
C ALA A 76 2.27 -7.01 9.82
N ALA A 77 1.24 -6.85 8.99
CA ALA A 77 0.03 -7.66 9.07
C ALA A 77 0.33 -9.14 8.76
N PHE A 78 1.08 -9.40 7.68
CA PHE A 78 1.51 -10.77 7.36
C PHE A 78 2.41 -11.35 8.46
N GLN A 79 3.30 -10.53 9.03
CA GLN A 79 4.16 -10.95 10.13
C GLN A 79 3.36 -11.30 11.38
N ALA A 80 2.33 -10.52 11.73
CA ALA A 80 1.44 -10.81 12.84
C ALA A 80 0.73 -12.16 12.67
N VAL A 81 0.20 -12.43 11.47
CA VAL A 81 -0.44 -13.72 11.15
C VAL A 81 0.55 -14.88 11.25
N ARG A 82 1.77 -14.72 10.71
CA ARG A 82 2.82 -15.75 10.80
C ARG A 82 3.22 -16.05 12.24
N LEU A 83 3.45 -15.02 13.04
CA LEU A 83 3.79 -15.14 14.46
C LEU A 83 2.67 -15.81 15.24
N LEU A 84 1.41 -15.47 14.96
CA LEU A 84 0.25 -16.11 15.59
C LEU A 84 0.19 -17.61 15.26
N ILE A 85 0.32 -17.98 13.97
CA ILE A 85 0.35 -19.38 13.56
C ILE A 85 1.48 -20.13 14.26
N GLU A 86 2.67 -19.52 14.35
CA GLU A 86 3.81 -20.13 15.01
C GLU A 86 3.60 -20.29 16.52
N ALA A 87 3.00 -19.30 17.20
CA ALA A 87 2.64 -19.35 18.60
C ALA A 87 1.74 -20.57 18.90
N TYR A 88 0.73 -20.79 18.06
CA TYR A 88 -0.17 -21.95 18.19
C TYR A 88 0.54 -23.28 17.93
N ARG A 89 1.38 -23.36 16.88
CA ARG A 89 2.16 -24.57 16.58
C ARG A 89 3.11 -24.94 17.72
N ARG A 90 3.81 -23.96 18.30
CA ARG A 90 4.69 -24.16 19.47
C ARG A 90 3.89 -24.57 20.69
N GLY A 91 2.72 -23.94 20.91
CA GLY A 91 1.84 -24.27 22.01
C GLY A 91 1.32 -25.71 21.95
N GLU A 92 0.90 -26.17 20.76
CA GLU A 92 0.51 -27.56 20.52
C GLU A 92 1.66 -28.53 20.84
N ALA A 93 2.87 -28.24 20.35
CA ALA A 93 4.06 -29.05 20.64
C ALA A 93 4.41 -29.09 22.14
N ARG A 94 4.05 -28.06 22.91
CA ARG A 94 4.25 -27.96 24.37
C ARG A 94 3.07 -28.49 25.20
N GLY A 95 2.13 -29.22 24.59
CA GLY A 95 1.00 -29.83 25.28
C GLY A 95 -0.26 -28.96 25.33
N GLY A 96 -0.41 -28.02 24.39
CA GLY A 96 -1.63 -27.23 24.17
C GLY A 96 -1.64 -25.87 24.88
N SER A 97 -0.50 -25.38 25.37
CA SER A 97 -0.40 -24.06 26.02
C SER A 97 0.45 -23.11 25.19
N VAL A 98 -0.17 -22.05 24.69
CA VAL A 98 0.52 -20.95 23.98
C VAL A 98 1.27 -20.08 25.00
N ASP A 99 2.47 -19.65 24.64
CA ASP A 99 3.29 -18.73 25.44
C ASP A 99 2.80 -17.29 25.26
N TRP A 100 2.71 -16.53 26.35
CA TRP A 100 2.31 -15.12 26.30
C TRP A 100 3.30 -14.27 25.52
N GLU A 101 4.60 -14.59 25.60
CA GLU A 101 5.61 -13.84 24.85
C GLU A 101 5.43 -14.01 23.32
N ASP A 102 5.03 -15.19 22.87
CA ASP A 102 4.75 -15.45 21.46
C ASP A 102 3.50 -14.66 20.99
N LEU A 103 2.48 -14.54 21.84
CA LEU A 103 1.30 -13.72 21.57
C LEU A 103 1.62 -12.23 21.58
N ASP A 104 2.44 -11.76 22.51
CA ASP A 104 2.86 -10.36 22.59
C ASP A 104 3.60 -9.92 21.33
N ARG A 105 4.47 -10.78 20.77
CA ARG A 105 5.15 -10.50 19.49
C ARG A 105 4.16 -10.37 18.34
N ALA A 106 3.18 -11.27 18.24
CA ALA A 106 2.13 -11.19 17.23
C ALA A 106 1.28 -9.92 17.39
N TYR A 107 0.98 -9.54 18.64
CA TYR A 107 0.23 -8.33 18.97
C TYR A 107 0.98 -7.06 18.58
N GLN A 108 2.29 -6.97 18.88
CA GLN A 108 3.09 -5.80 18.48
C GLN A 108 3.15 -5.64 16.96
N ALA A 109 3.31 -6.74 16.21
CA ALA A 109 3.24 -6.69 14.75
C ALA A 109 1.84 -6.23 14.26
N ALA A 110 0.77 -6.69 14.90
CA ALA A 110 -0.59 -6.25 14.56
C ALA A 110 -0.84 -4.77 14.88
N LEU A 111 -0.26 -4.24 15.96
CA LEU A 111 -0.32 -2.81 16.26
C LEU A 111 0.38 -1.99 15.17
N GLN A 112 1.58 -2.39 14.77
CA GLN A 112 2.28 -1.73 13.66
C GLN A 112 1.49 -1.78 12.36
N ALA A 113 0.85 -2.92 12.06
CA ALA A 113 -0.04 -3.07 10.91
C ALA A 113 -1.24 -2.11 10.96
N SER A 114 -1.83 -1.92 12.14
CA SER A 114 -2.98 -1.04 12.34
C SER A 114 -2.66 0.46 12.27
N GLY A 115 -1.37 0.83 12.29
CA GLY A 115 -0.93 2.22 12.41
C GLY A 115 -1.25 2.85 13.77
N ALA A 116 -1.79 2.09 14.74
CA ALA A 116 -2.10 2.56 16.07
C ALA A 116 -0.87 2.47 16.99
N SER A 117 -0.54 3.56 17.68
CA SER A 117 0.44 3.54 18.76
C SER A 117 -0.21 2.99 20.05
N PRO A 118 0.47 2.16 20.86
CA PRO A 118 -0.11 1.51 22.05
C PRO A 118 -0.57 2.46 23.17
N GLU A 119 -0.35 3.77 23.03
CA GLU A 119 -0.59 4.79 24.06
C GLU A 119 -2.01 5.41 24.05
N THR A 120 -2.87 5.14 23.05
CA THR A 120 -4.17 5.84 22.94
C THR A 120 -5.38 4.95 23.26
N GLY A 121 -5.98 5.21 24.42
CA GLY A 121 -7.22 4.60 24.89
C GLY A 121 -8.45 4.93 24.04
N ARG A 122 -9.52 4.14 24.24
CA ARG A 122 -10.88 4.16 23.64
C ARG A 122 -10.92 4.59 22.16
N PRO A 123 -11.29 3.71 21.21
CA PRO A 123 -11.34 4.08 19.80
C PRO A 123 -12.27 5.28 19.63
N GLU A 124 -11.69 6.42 19.26
CA GLU A 124 -12.41 7.59 18.76
C GLU A 124 -13.35 7.13 17.63
N PRO A 125 -14.50 7.79 17.43
CA PRO A 125 -15.35 7.50 16.28
C PRO A 125 -14.47 7.50 15.04
N ARG A 126 -14.45 6.36 14.33
CA ARG A 126 -13.60 6.20 13.14
C ARG A 126 -13.81 7.42 12.25
N PRO A 127 -12.72 8.06 11.79
CA PRO A 127 -12.83 9.11 10.80
C PRO A 127 -13.74 8.62 9.67
N ARG A 128 -14.58 9.49 9.11
CA ARG A 128 -15.39 9.16 7.93
C ARG A 128 -14.69 9.80 6.75
N CYS A 129 -14.36 9.00 5.74
CA CYS A 129 -13.89 9.49 4.46
C CYS A 129 -14.92 10.51 3.94
N SER A 130 -14.51 11.77 3.89
CA SER A 130 -15.42 12.86 3.53
C SER A 130 -15.39 13.11 2.02
N ARG A 131 -14.28 12.74 1.38
CA ARG A 131 -14.01 12.95 -0.04
C ARG A 131 -13.36 11.72 -0.66
N LEU A 132 -14.02 11.20 -1.69
CA LEU A 132 -13.58 10.07 -2.52
C LEU A 132 -13.71 10.49 -3.98
N ALA A 133 -12.64 10.34 -4.76
CA ALA A 133 -12.64 10.57 -6.19
C ALA A 133 -12.38 9.25 -6.94
N VAL A 134 -13.14 9.03 -8.02
CA VAL A 134 -12.94 7.93 -8.98
C VAL A 134 -12.57 8.57 -10.31
N VAL A 135 -11.34 8.34 -10.78
CA VAL A 135 -10.83 8.95 -12.01
C VAL A 135 -10.96 7.94 -13.15
N MET A 136 -11.59 8.35 -14.25
CA MET A 136 -11.81 7.51 -15.43
C MET A 136 -11.33 8.23 -16.69
N GLU A 137 -10.61 7.51 -17.54
CA GLU A 137 -10.28 7.92 -18.91
C GLU A 137 -10.51 6.72 -19.83
N GLY A 138 -11.27 6.90 -20.91
CA GLY A 138 -11.47 5.83 -21.90
C GLY A 138 -12.23 4.58 -21.42
N GLY A 139 -13.13 4.71 -20.45
CA GLY A 139 -14.00 3.61 -19.98
C GLY A 139 -13.42 2.77 -18.84
N ILE A 140 -12.15 3.00 -18.47
CA ILE A 140 -11.46 2.28 -17.40
C ILE A 140 -11.34 3.20 -16.18
N VAL A 141 -11.61 2.66 -14.98
CA VAL A 141 -11.25 3.34 -13.72
C VAL A 141 -9.74 3.25 -13.55
N GLN A 142 -9.07 4.39 -13.66
CA GLN A 142 -7.62 4.48 -13.57
C GLN A 142 -7.13 4.53 -12.12
N ALA A 143 -7.88 5.22 -11.24
CA ALA A 143 -7.53 5.33 -9.84
C ALA A 143 -8.74 5.61 -8.94
N VAL A 144 -8.65 5.17 -7.69
CA VAL A 144 -9.57 5.54 -6.61
C VAL A 144 -8.77 6.19 -5.48
N ILE A 145 -9.13 7.43 -5.15
CA ILE A 145 -8.32 8.29 -4.28
C ILE A 145 -9.18 8.81 -3.12
N ALA A 146 -8.68 8.69 -1.89
CA ALA A 146 -9.40 9.11 -0.69
C ALA A 146 -8.58 10.05 0.21
N ASP A 147 -9.29 10.99 0.85
CA ASP A 147 -8.72 11.87 1.89
C ASP A 147 -8.33 11.12 3.17
N GLN A 148 -9.02 10.01 3.45
CA GLN A 148 -8.79 9.16 4.62
C GLN A 148 -8.95 7.69 4.22
N LEU A 149 -7.84 7.08 3.77
CA LEU A 149 -7.80 5.70 3.27
C LEU A 149 -8.44 4.68 4.23
N GLU A 150 -8.07 4.72 5.51
CA GLU A 150 -8.57 3.80 6.55
C GLU A 150 -10.07 3.95 6.85
N ALA A 151 -10.67 5.03 6.37
CA ALA A 151 -12.06 5.40 6.55
C ALA A 151 -12.88 5.31 5.25
N ALA A 152 -12.25 4.96 4.13
CA ALA A 152 -12.88 4.93 2.82
C ALA A 152 -13.93 3.81 2.77
N PRO A 153 -15.08 4.04 2.10
CA PRO A 153 -16.06 2.98 1.88
C PRO A 153 -15.46 1.91 0.97
N ALA A 154 -16.03 0.69 1.01
CA ALA A 154 -15.72 -0.30 0.00
C ALA A 154 -16.17 0.22 -1.38
N VAL A 155 -15.25 0.22 -2.34
CA VAL A 155 -15.50 0.64 -3.73
C VAL A 155 -15.33 -0.58 -4.61
N ALA A 156 -16.28 -0.80 -5.51
CA ALA A 156 -16.19 -1.80 -6.56
C ALA A 156 -16.46 -1.13 -7.91
N VAL A 157 -15.62 -1.47 -8.89
CA VAL A 157 -15.79 -1.06 -10.29
C VAL A 157 -16.42 -2.24 -11.01
N ILE A 158 -17.57 -2.01 -11.63
CA ILE A 158 -18.34 -3.02 -12.32
C ILE A 158 -18.34 -2.66 -13.80
N ASP A 159 -17.60 -3.44 -14.58
CA ASP A 159 -17.57 -3.31 -16.03
C ASP A 159 -18.48 -4.37 -16.68
N TYR A 160 -19.48 -3.89 -17.41
CA TYR A 160 -20.40 -4.75 -18.15
C TYR A 160 -19.92 -5.03 -19.58
N ASP A 161 -18.87 -4.34 -20.05
CA ASP A 161 -18.19 -4.64 -21.30
C ASP A 161 -17.17 -5.75 -21.08
N ILE A 162 -17.65 -6.99 -21.20
CA ILE A 162 -16.86 -8.20 -20.91
C ILE A 162 -16.05 -8.70 -22.12
N GLU A 163 -15.97 -7.91 -23.20
CA GLU A 163 -15.25 -8.31 -24.41
C GLU A 163 -13.75 -8.45 -24.11
N GLY A 164 -13.21 -9.66 -24.32
CA GLY A 164 -11.80 -9.97 -24.05
C GLY A 164 -11.50 -10.47 -22.63
N GLN A 165 -12.49 -10.55 -21.74
CA GLN A 165 -12.32 -11.07 -20.38
C GLN A 165 -12.50 -12.59 -20.31
N ALA A 166 -11.72 -13.25 -19.44
CA ALA A 166 -11.84 -14.69 -19.24
C ALA A 166 -13.16 -15.02 -18.49
N PRO A 167 -13.90 -16.08 -18.87
CA PRO A 167 -15.17 -16.42 -18.24
C PRO A 167 -15.12 -16.63 -16.72
N GLU A 168 -13.98 -17.10 -16.21
CA GLU A 168 -13.68 -17.29 -14.79
C GLU A 168 -13.57 -15.99 -13.99
N ASP A 169 -13.26 -14.87 -14.65
CA ASP A 169 -13.10 -13.55 -14.04
C ASP A 169 -14.43 -12.77 -13.97
N LEU A 170 -15.52 -13.35 -14.50
CA LEU A 170 -16.82 -12.72 -14.58
C LEU A 170 -17.71 -13.08 -13.39
N CYS A 171 -18.24 -12.05 -12.74
CA CYS A 171 -19.24 -12.15 -11.68
C CYS A 171 -20.66 -12.05 -12.24
N ASP A 172 -21.58 -12.83 -11.69
CA ASP A 172 -23.02 -12.65 -11.96
C ASP A 172 -23.62 -11.64 -10.98
N ILE A 173 -24.13 -10.53 -11.50
CA ILE A 173 -24.72 -9.44 -10.71
C ILE A 173 -26.22 -9.40 -10.91
N THR A 174 -26.96 -9.41 -9.80
CA THR A 174 -28.41 -9.23 -9.79
C THR A 174 -28.76 -7.77 -10.04
N GLN A 175 -29.53 -7.53 -11.10
CA GLN A 175 -29.97 -6.21 -11.52
C GLN A 175 -31.24 -5.78 -10.76
N SER A 176 -31.62 -4.50 -10.88
CA SER A 176 -32.78 -3.94 -10.17
C SER A 176 -34.12 -4.59 -10.55
N ASP A 177 -34.21 -5.19 -11.73
CA ASP A 177 -35.39 -5.93 -12.21
C ASP A 177 -35.38 -7.42 -11.82
N GLY A 178 -34.36 -7.86 -11.06
CA GLY A 178 -34.17 -9.24 -10.63
C GLY A 178 -33.48 -10.14 -11.66
N SER A 179 -33.15 -9.64 -12.85
CA SER A 179 -32.35 -10.38 -13.82
C SER A 179 -30.89 -10.54 -13.36
N ARG A 180 -30.14 -11.46 -13.99
CA ARG A 180 -28.69 -11.66 -13.74
C ARG A 180 -27.92 -11.29 -15.01
N SER A 181 -26.88 -10.47 -14.84
CA SER A 181 -25.94 -10.10 -15.91
C SER A 181 -24.52 -10.44 -15.48
N LYS A 182 -23.68 -10.82 -16.46
CA LYS A 182 -22.24 -10.99 -16.22
C LYS A 182 -21.54 -9.64 -16.28
N ALA A 183 -20.59 -9.43 -15.38
CA ALA A 183 -19.73 -8.26 -15.34
C ALA A 183 -18.35 -8.65 -14.83
N TYR A 184 -17.33 -7.93 -15.27
CA TYR A 184 -16.01 -7.95 -14.65
C TYR A 184 -16.04 -6.99 -13.46
N VAL A 185 -15.65 -7.49 -12.28
CA VAL A 185 -15.69 -6.71 -11.04
C VAL A 185 -14.30 -6.62 -10.47
N VAL A 186 -13.82 -5.38 -10.32
CA VAL A 186 -12.55 -5.09 -9.67
C VAL A 186 -12.84 -4.32 -8.40
N GLU A 187 -12.20 -4.72 -7.31
CA GLU A 187 -12.09 -3.91 -6.10
C GLU A 187 -10.79 -3.12 -6.22
N PRO A 188 -10.82 -1.86 -6.70
CA PRO A 188 -9.61 -1.07 -6.84
C PRO A 188 -9.00 -0.79 -5.47
N TRP A 189 -7.68 -0.80 -5.42
CA TRP A 189 -6.96 -0.36 -4.25
C TRP A 189 -7.18 1.14 -4.10
N ILE A 190 -7.67 1.55 -2.94
CA ILE A 190 -7.83 2.97 -2.64
C ILE A 190 -6.46 3.49 -2.23
N GLU A 191 -6.02 4.57 -2.85
CA GLU A 191 -4.75 5.20 -2.51
C GLU A 191 -4.95 6.47 -1.69
N PRO A 192 -3.96 6.85 -0.87
CA PRO A 192 -3.92 8.18 -0.26
C PRO A 192 -4.00 9.28 -1.32
N ALA A 193 -4.65 10.39 -0.99
CA ALA A 193 -4.72 11.55 -1.88
C ALA A 193 -3.33 12.11 -2.24
N ARG A 194 -2.94 11.90 -3.51
CA ARG A 194 -1.76 12.52 -4.13
C ARG A 194 -2.10 13.73 -5.00
N ILE A 195 -3.40 13.96 -5.23
CA ILE A 195 -3.94 15.15 -5.89
C ILE A 195 -4.66 16.03 -4.86
N ASP A 196 -4.68 17.34 -5.10
CA ASP A 196 -5.43 18.26 -4.26
C ASP A 196 -6.95 18.09 -4.49
N LEU A 197 -7.59 17.39 -3.56
CA LEU A 197 -9.03 17.16 -3.58
C LEU A 197 -9.83 18.44 -3.35
N ASP A 198 -9.26 19.49 -2.74
CA ASP A 198 -9.95 20.78 -2.64
C ASP A 198 -10.22 21.37 -4.02
N GLU A 199 -9.32 21.17 -5.00
CA GLU A 199 -9.52 21.61 -6.39
C GLU A 199 -10.63 20.84 -7.08
N VAL A 200 -10.66 19.51 -6.88
CA VAL A 200 -11.67 18.60 -7.45
C VAL A 200 -13.08 18.93 -6.95
N PHE A 201 -13.20 19.29 -5.67
CA PHE A 201 -14.47 19.57 -5.01
C PHE A 201 -14.74 21.07 -4.82
N ARG A 202 -14.05 21.98 -5.53
CA ARG A 202 -14.41 23.40 -5.49
C ARG A 202 -15.86 23.55 -5.98
N PRO A 203 -16.68 24.38 -5.31
CA PRO A 203 -17.95 24.80 -5.87
C PRO A 203 -17.67 25.41 -7.24
N ILE A 204 -18.33 24.89 -8.29
CA ILE A 204 -18.32 25.56 -9.58
C ILE A 204 -19.11 26.86 -9.38
N ASP A 205 -18.43 28.00 -9.39
CA ASP A 205 -19.12 29.28 -9.51
C ASP A 205 -19.90 29.27 -10.84
N ALA A 206 -21.21 29.52 -10.72
CA ALA A 206 -22.29 29.21 -11.67
C ALA A 206 -22.10 29.64 -13.13
#